data_AF-A0A068T8H1-F1
#
_entry.id   AF-A0A068T8H1-F1
#
_cell.length_a   1.000
_cell.length_b   1.000
_cell.length_c   1.000
_cell.angle_alpha   90.00
_cell.angle_beta   90.00
_cell.angle_gamma   90.00
#
_symmetry.space_group_name_H-M   'P 1'
#
loop_
_entity.id
_entity.type
_entity.pdbx_description
1 polymer ?
#
loop_
_entity_poly.entity_id
_entity_poly.type
_entity_poly.pdbx_seq_one_letter_code
_entity_poly.pdbx_strand_id
1 'polypeptide(L)' 'MTSIMSIIVHATWDEEASVWVATSNDIEGLAVEAETMEELEPKVKAALADLIELNGTSSPLH' A
#
# COMPACT_ATOMS: atom_id res chain seq x y z
N MET A 1 22.87 5.31 9.84
CA MET A 1 21.66 5.36 10.68
C MET A 1 20.50 4.98 9.78
N THR A 2 19.91 3.80 9.96
CA THR A 2 18.78 3.36 9.14
C THR A 2 17.54 4.10 9.64
N SER A 3 16.95 4.97 8.82
CA SER A 3 15.70 5.64 9.18
C SER A 3 14.57 4.62 9.15
N ILE A 4 13.78 4.53 10.22
CA ILE A 4 12.55 3.74 10.22
C ILE A 4 11.49 4.52 9.46
N MET A 5 11.02 4.00 8.33
CA MET A 5 9.88 4.57 7.59
C MET A 5 8.63 3.79 7.98
N SER A 6 7.63 4.50 8.50
CA SER A 6 6.28 3.96 8.74
C SER A 6 5.38 4.34 7.58
N ILE A 7 4.70 3.36 6.99
CA ILE A 7 3.70 3.56 5.93
C ILE A 7 2.34 3.18 6.52
N ILE A 8 1.37 4.07 6.39
CA ILE A 8 -0.01 3.85 6.84
C ILE A 8 -0.84 3.49 5.61
N VAL A 9 -1.45 2.32 5.64
CA VAL A 9 -2.35 1.83 4.59
C VAL A 9 -3.77 1.85 5.12
N HIS A 10 -4.67 2.47 4.35
CA HIS A 10 -6.09 2.57 4.65
C HIS A 10 -6.83 1.51 3.85
N ALA A 11 -7.48 0.57 4.54
CA ALA A 11 -8.36 -0.40 3.92
C ALA A 11 -9.81 0.05 4.11
N THR A 12 -10.51 0.29 3.01
CA THR A 12 -11.94 0.65 2.98
C THR A 12 -12.70 -0.47 2.31
N TRP A 13 -13.84 -0.85 2.85
CA TRP A 13 -14.73 -1.80 2.20
C TRP A 13 -15.56 -1.10 1.13
N ASP A 14 -15.54 -1.62 -0.09
CA ASP A 14 -16.37 -1.22 -1.20
C ASP A 14 -17.59 -2.14 -1.26
N GLU A 15 -18.78 -1.60 -0.93
CA GLU A 15 -20.04 -2.35 -0.91
C GLU A 15 -20.52 -2.72 -2.33
N GLU A 16 -20.20 -1.92 -3.35
CA GLU A 16 -20.66 -2.17 -4.73
C GLU A 16 -19.90 -3.35 -5.35
N ALA A 17 -18.59 -3.42 -5.09
CA ALA A 17 -17.73 -4.50 -5.56
C ALA A 17 -17.61 -5.66 -4.56
N SER A 18 -18.06 -5.49 -3.31
CA SER A 18 -17.90 -6.46 -2.22
C SER A 18 -16.44 -6.88 -2.01
N VAL A 19 -15.54 -5.90 -2.01
CA VAL A 19 -14.10 -6.10 -1.79
C VAL A 19 -13.54 -5.03 -0.85
N TRP A 20 -12.46 -5.38 -0.17
CA TRP A 20 -11.60 -4.41 0.50
C TRP A 20 -10.68 -3.74 -0.51
N VAL A 21 -10.57 -2.42 -0.42
CA VAL A 21 -9.68 -1.59 -1.22
C VAL A 21 -8.67 -0.93 -0.28
N ALA A 22 -7.39 -1.20 -0.50
CA ALA A 22 -6.26 -0.64 0.23
C ALA A 22 -5.58 0.48 -0.57
N THR A 23 -5.45 1.65 0.05
CA THR A 23 -4.75 2.82 -0.50
C THR A 23 -3.83 3.45 0.55
N SER A 24 -2.84 4.24 0.12
CA SER A 24 -1.96 4.99 1.02
C SER A 24 -1.58 6.34 0.42
N ASN A 25 -1.40 7.34 1.28
CA ASN A 25 -0.83 8.63 0.91
C ASN A 25 0.69 8.67 1.06
N ASP A 26 1.28 7.69 1.75
CA ASP A 26 2.73 7.65 1.99
C ASP A 26 3.49 7.06 0.80
N ILE A 27 2.81 6.30 -0.06
CA ILE A 27 3.35 5.70 -1.28
C ILE A 27 2.43 5.98 -2.45
N GLU A 28 2.94 6.76 -3.39
CA GLU A 28 2.26 7.01 -4.66
C GLU A 28 2.09 5.71 -5.44
N GLY A 29 0.87 5.48 -5.94
CA GLY A 29 0.53 4.31 -6.75
C GLY A 29 0.06 3.08 -5.98
N LEU A 30 0.01 3.11 -4.63
CA LEU A 30 -0.55 2.00 -3.87
C LEU A 30 -2.08 1.96 -3.97
N ALA A 31 -2.59 1.05 -4.80
CA ALA A 31 -4.00 0.70 -4.90
C ALA A 31 -4.13 -0.81 -5.12
N VAL A 32 -4.75 -1.51 -4.17
CA VAL A 32 -4.90 -2.97 -4.19
C VAL A 32 -6.24 -3.38 -3.61
N GLU A 33 -6.83 -4.43 -4.16
CA GLU A 33 -8.14 -4.92 -3.72
C GLU A 33 -8.17 -6.44 -3.49
N ALA A 34 -9.03 -6.87 -2.57
CA ALA A 34 -9.28 -8.28 -2.28
C ALA A 34 -10.62 -8.50 -1.59
N GLU A 35 -11.22 -9.69 -1.77
CA GLU A 35 -12.50 -10.06 -1.16
C GLU A 35 -12.41 -10.12 0.38
N THR A 36 -11.24 -10.44 0.92
CA THR A 36 -11.00 -10.56 2.37
C THR A 36 -9.76 -9.80 2.83
N MET A 37 -9.73 -9.43 4.12
CA MET A 37 -8.55 -8.77 4.71
C MET A 37 -7.31 -9.68 4.69
N GLU A 38 -7.51 -10.98 4.86
CA GLU A 38 -6.46 -12.00 4.83
C GLU A 38 -5.78 -12.11 3.46
N GLU A 39 -6.54 -11.86 2.38
CA GLU A 39 -6.00 -11.79 1.01
C GLU A 39 -5.47 -10.39 0.66
N LEU A 40 -6.00 -9.34 1.28
CA LEU A 40 -5.57 -7.96 1.05
C LEU A 40 -4.16 -7.72 1.58
N GLU A 41 -3.88 -8.16 2.80
CA GLU A 41 -2.58 -7.94 3.46
C GLU A 41 -1.36 -8.42 2.64
N PRO A 42 -1.30 -9.65 2.13
CA PRO A 42 -0.16 -10.09 1.31
C PRO A 42 -0.06 -9.33 -0.02
N LYS A 43 -1.19 -8.96 -0.64
CA LYS A 43 -1.20 -8.14 -1.87
C LYS A 43 -0.64 -6.74 -1.61
N VAL A 44 -1.04 -6.11 -0.51
CA VAL A 44 -0.50 -4.82 -0.07
C VAL A 44 0.99 -4.92 0.16
N LYS A 45 1.48 -5.95 0.86
CA LYS A 45 2.93 -6.12 1.10
C LYS A 45 3.72 -6.30 -0.19
N ALA A 46 3.20 -7.07 -1.15
CA ALA A 46 3.83 -7.26 -2.45
C ALA A 46 3.87 -5.94 -3.25
N ALA A 47 2.72 -5.26 -3.38
CA ALA A 47 2.63 -3.98 -4.08
C ALA A 47 3.51 -2.91 -3.42
N LEU A 48 3.58 -2.87 -2.08
CA LEU A 48 4.47 -1.97 -1.35
C LEU A 48 5.94 -2.23 -1.69
N ALA A 49 6.38 -3.49 -1.69
CA ALA A 49 7.76 -3.83 -2.03
C ALA A 49 8.11 -3.39 -3.45
N ASP A 50 7.23 -3.70 -4.42
CA ASP A 50 7.39 -3.30 -5.81
C ASP A 50 7.43 -1.77 -5.95
N LEU A 51 6.51 -1.05 -5.32
CA LEU A 51 6.43 0.41 -5.39
C LEU A 51 7.62 1.09 -4.70
N ILE A 52 8.12 0.56 -3.59
CA ILE A 52 9.34 1.08 -2.93
C ILE A 52 10.56 0.90 -3.84
N GLU A 53 10.64 -0.23 -4.55
CA GLU A 53 11.71 -0.46 -5.53
C GLU A 53 11.57 0.45 -6.75
N LEU A 54 10.36 0.58 -7.31
CA LEU A 54 10.05 1.35 -8.51
C LEU A 54 10.16 2.86 -8.31
N ASN A 55 9.65 3.38 -7.18
CA ASN A 55 9.80 4.79 -6.82
C ASN A 55 11.25 5.13 -6.44
N GLY A 56 12.09 4.10 -6.28
CA GLY A 56 13.45 4.22 -5.79
C GLY A 56 13.48 4.74 -4.37
N THR A 57 14.62 4.64 -3.71
CA THR A 57 14.90 5.37 -2.47
C THR A 57 15.04 6.87 -2.74
N SER A 58 14.05 7.49 -3.39
CA SER A 58 13.98 8.90 -3.72
C SER A 58 12.67 9.49 -3.23
N SER A 59 12.46 9.41 -1.92
CA SER A 59 11.87 10.55 -1.24
C SER A 59 12.97 11.22 -0.40
N PRO A 60 13.80 12.11 -0.99
CA PRO A 60 14.11 13.30 -0.22
C PRO A 60 12.76 14.04 -0.18
N LEU A 61 12.22 14.39 0.98
CA LEU A 61 12.42 15.76 1.46
C LEU A 61 12.94 16.69 0.34
N HIS A 62 12.08 17.05 -0.61
CA HIS A 62 12.24 18.27 -1.40
C HIS A 62 11.01 19.13 -1.19
#